data_AF-A0A7X7HRV0-F1
#
_entry.id   AF-A0A7X7HRV0-F1
#
_cell.length_a   1.000
_cell.length_b   1.000
_cell.length_c   1.000
_cell.angle_alpha   90.00
_cell.angle_beta   90.00
_cell.angle_gamma   90.00
#
_symmetry.space_group_name_H-M   'P 1'
#
loop_
_entity.id
_entity.type
_entity.pdbx_description
1 polymer ?
#
loop_
_entity_poly.entity_id
_entity_poly.type
_entity_poly.pdbx_seq_one_letter_code
_entity_poly.pdbx_strand_id
1 'polypeptide(L)'
;MTGSGTGRGSTSAPSGPSGRKQARRTTRLDPDELAGLEEQRDFLLRSLADLEREHDAGDLDDDDYETLRNDYTARAAEVLRAIDDQRAAFDAAKGGRNLGRTALVLAGVVAFAALAGWLVARSMGARQAGDTLTGGIDVQQSPSQRAQQCIPLINPMEPSGAVDCFKAVLDDDPRNPVANTWLGWQLGLTAPFAGDLGADLEATAELHVERAIEVNPGYSYARAFRTVLAFRRGDYADAQRFLREFEENDPSPDARQVIESEDLEARIAEALAGGTTGDEGDGDGADGDGAGAGADSATTTTTTPPPASSTATTAPPG
;
A
#
# COMPACT_ATOMS: atom_id res chain seq x y z
N MET A 1 82.34 55.86 -1.45
CA MET A 1 82.45 54.77 -2.45
C MET A 1 81.45 53.70 -2.06
N THR A 2 80.50 53.39 -2.97
CA THR A 2 79.83 52.07 -3.22
C THR A 2 79.39 51.22 -2.01
N GLY A 3 78.16 50.70 -1.90
CA GLY A 3 77.09 50.48 -2.86
C GLY A 3 75.99 49.59 -2.23
N SER A 4 74.88 49.50 -2.95
CA SER A 4 73.61 48.81 -2.66
C SER A 4 73.69 47.34 -2.19
N GLY A 5 72.63 46.90 -1.50
CA GLY A 5 72.32 45.48 -1.33
C GLY A 5 71.07 45.21 -0.48
N THR A 6 69.92 45.10 -1.13
CA THR A 6 68.62 44.66 -0.60
C THR A 6 68.59 43.20 -0.13
N GLY A 7 67.82 42.87 0.92
CA GLY A 7 67.46 41.49 1.25
C GLY A 7 66.47 41.38 2.41
N ARG A 8 65.22 41.01 2.08
CA ARG A 8 64.07 40.77 2.98
C ARG A 8 64.16 39.39 3.64
N GLY A 9 63.76 39.28 4.91
CA GLY A 9 63.47 38.00 5.56
C GLY A 9 63.01 38.16 7.01
N SER A 10 61.73 37.89 7.27
CA SER A 10 61.01 37.99 8.54
C SER A 10 61.52 37.05 9.65
N THR A 11 61.38 37.47 10.92
CA THR A 11 60.76 36.66 11.99
C THR A 11 60.42 37.49 13.23
N SER A 12 59.12 37.48 13.57
CA SER A 12 58.50 37.24 14.90
C SER A 12 58.80 38.14 16.11
N ALA A 13 57.69 38.60 16.71
CA ALA A 13 57.53 39.56 17.80
C ALA A 13 57.86 39.03 19.23
N PRO A 14 58.06 39.92 20.22
CA PRO A 14 58.08 39.59 21.64
C PRO A 14 56.76 39.92 22.37
N SER A 15 56.62 39.25 23.50
CA SER A 15 55.53 39.14 24.47
C SER A 15 54.99 40.45 25.06
N GLY A 16 53.66 40.51 25.27
CA GLY A 16 52.97 41.60 25.99
C GLY A 16 52.62 41.27 27.45
N PRO A 17 52.29 42.28 28.30
CA PRO A 17 52.17 42.12 29.75
C PRO A 17 50.73 41.91 30.27
N SER A 18 50.67 41.15 31.37
CA SER A 18 49.76 41.17 32.53
C SER A 18 48.38 41.86 32.44
N GLY A 19 47.34 41.04 32.62
CA GLY A 19 46.60 41.02 33.89
C GLY A 19 45.85 42.30 34.30
N ARG A 20 44.73 42.59 33.62
CA ARG A 20 43.55 43.30 34.17
C ARG A 20 42.38 43.09 33.22
N LYS A 21 41.86 41.87 33.17
CA LYS A 21 40.46 41.65 32.78
C LYS A 21 39.71 41.34 34.05
N GLN A 22 39.07 42.37 34.59
CA GLN A 22 37.86 42.18 35.39
C GLN A 22 37.01 41.20 34.61
N ALA A 23 36.94 39.98 35.12
CA ALA A 23 35.96 39.00 34.73
C ALA A 23 34.60 39.64 35.04
N ARG A 24 34.05 40.37 34.06
CA ARG A 24 32.61 40.51 33.94
C ARG A 24 32.10 39.07 33.93
N ARG A 25 31.69 38.59 35.10
CA ARG A 25 30.83 37.42 35.25
C ARG A 25 29.60 37.73 34.42
N THR A 26 29.65 37.34 33.16
CA THR A 26 28.45 36.95 32.44
C THR A 26 28.00 35.69 33.14
N THR A 27 27.28 35.86 34.26
CA THR A 27 26.41 34.84 34.84
C THR A 27 25.51 34.44 33.69
N ARG A 28 25.84 33.33 33.04
CA ARG A 28 24.96 32.73 32.06
C ARG A 28 23.77 32.30 32.88
N LEU A 29 22.62 32.91 32.59
CA LEU A 29 21.27 32.50 32.97
C LEU A 29 21.22 30.99 33.29
N ASP A 30 21.40 30.67 34.56
CA ASP A 30 21.43 29.30 35.02
C ASP A 30 20.14 29.05 35.78
N PRO A 31 19.20 28.25 35.23
CA PRO A 31 17.96 27.93 35.89
C PRO A 31 18.19 27.12 37.17
N ASP A 32 19.27 26.34 37.24
CA ASP A 32 19.58 25.51 38.39
C ASP A 32 20.10 26.37 39.56
N GLU A 33 20.82 27.45 39.26
CA GLU A 33 21.24 28.45 40.26
C GLU A 33 20.03 29.17 40.88
N LEU A 34 19.04 29.56 40.06
CA LEU A 34 17.81 30.17 40.56
C LEU A 34 17.03 29.21 41.47
N ALA A 35 16.92 27.94 41.07
CA ALA A 35 16.25 26.91 41.87
C ALA A 35 16.95 26.71 43.22
N GLY A 36 18.29 26.64 43.24
CA GLY A 36 19.07 26.51 44.48
C GLY A 36 18.88 27.71 45.43
N LEU A 37 18.79 28.93 44.91
CA LEU A 37 18.49 30.11 45.72
C LEU A 37 17.07 30.08 46.31
N GLU A 38 16.07 29.61 45.56
CA GLU A 38 14.70 29.46 46.05
C GLU A 38 14.58 28.41 47.15
N GLU A 39 15.27 27.29 47.03
CA GLU A 39 15.36 26.26 48.08
C GLU A 39 16.00 26.82 49.36
N GLN A 40 17.09 27.59 49.21
CA GLN A 40 17.77 28.22 50.34
C GLN A 40 16.88 29.27 51.03
N ARG A 41 16.13 30.07 50.27
CA ARG A 41 15.12 31.00 50.82
C ARG A 41 14.11 30.23 51.67
N ASP A 42 13.56 29.13 51.14
CA ASP A 42 12.52 28.36 51.83
C ASP A 42 13.05 27.71 53.12
N PHE A 43 14.31 27.25 53.11
CA PHE A 43 14.98 26.79 54.31
C PHE A 43 15.13 27.89 55.37
N LEU A 44 15.58 29.08 54.98
CA LEU A 44 15.80 30.20 55.89
C LEU A 44 14.48 30.71 56.50
N LEU A 45 13.43 30.86 55.70
CA LEU A 45 12.11 31.28 56.17
C LEU A 45 11.48 30.26 57.12
N ARG A 46 11.66 28.97 56.85
CA ARG A 46 11.20 27.90 57.75
C ARG A 46 11.96 27.93 59.07
N SER A 47 13.28 28.17 59.02
CA SER A 47 14.13 28.27 60.21
C SER A 47 13.77 29.48 61.08
N LEU A 48 13.45 30.62 60.46
CA LEU A 48 12.95 31.81 61.18
C LEU A 48 11.62 31.51 61.89
N ALA A 49 10.68 30.88 61.20
CA ALA A 49 9.40 30.51 61.81
C ALA A 49 9.53 29.46 62.92
N ASP A 50 10.55 28.60 62.86
CA ASP A 50 10.86 27.63 63.92
C ASP A 50 11.47 28.31 65.13
N LEU A 51 12.44 29.20 64.89
CA LEU A 51 13.09 30.03 65.91
C LEU A 51 12.07 30.85 66.72
N GLU A 52 11.09 31.45 66.05
CA GLU A 52 9.99 32.19 66.70
C GLU A 52 9.14 31.27 67.61
N ARG A 53 8.87 30.03 67.18
CA ARG A 53 8.11 29.07 68.01
C ARG A 53 8.88 28.60 69.23
N GLU A 54 10.19 28.35 69.09
CA GLU A 54 11.05 27.94 70.19
C GLU A 54 11.18 29.07 71.24
N HIS A 55 11.28 30.32 70.79
CA HIS A 55 11.25 31.49 71.66
C HIS A 55 9.90 31.66 72.37
N ASP A 56 8.78 31.55 71.64
CA ASP A 56 7.43 31.63 72.22
C ASP A 56 7.15 30.50 73.24
N ALA A 57 7.78 29.33 73.06
CA ALA A 57 7.72 28.20 73.99
C ALA A 57 8.60 28.38 75.24
N GLY A 58 9.50 29.38 75.23
CA GLY A 58 10.48 29.62 76.29
C GLY A 58 11.69 28.69 76.26
N ASP A 59 11.92 27.98 75.15
CA ASP A 59 13.05 27.07 74.97
C ASP A 59 14.34 27.83 74.58
N LEU A 60 14.23 29.11 74.20
CA LEU A 60 15.33 29.99 73.81
C LEU A 60 15.27 31.31 74.58
N ASP A 61 16.43 31.82 75.03
CA ASP A 61 16.51 33.12 75.69
C ASP A 61 16.44 34.30 74.70
N ASP A 62 16.11 35.49 75.22
CA ASP A 62 15.88 36.68 74.40
C ASP A 62 17.14 37.14 73.63
N ASP A 63 18.32 37.01 74.23
CA ASP A 63 19.58 37.48 73.65
C ASP A 63 20.04 36.54 72.52
N ASP A 64 19.90 35.23 72.71
CA ASP A 64 20.16 34.20 71.71
C ASP A 64 19.16 34.27 70.56
N TYR A 65 17.87 34.45 70.87
CA TYR A 65 16.81 34.67 69.87
C TYR A 65 17.12 35.87 68.98
N GLU A 66 17.41 37.03 69.56
CA GLU A 66 17.72 38.24 68.79
C GLU A 66 18.96 38.05 67.92
N THR A 67 20.00 37.40 68.45
CA THR A 67 21.23 37.14 67.70
C THR A 67 20.98 36.24 66.49
N LEU A 68 20.32 35.10 66.68
CA LEU A 68 20.01 34.15 65.62
C LEU A 68 19.04 34.75 64.59
N ARG A 69 17.98 35.42 65.05
CA ARG A 69 16.99 36.07 64.18
C ARG A 69 17.65 37.09 63.26
N ASN A 70 18.57 37.90 63.78
CA ASN A 70 19.26 38.91 62.99
C ASN A 70 20.16 38.29 61.91
N ASP A 71 20.90 37.21 62.21
CA ASP A 71 21.73 36.49 61.21
C ASP A 71 20.86 35.83 60.12
N TYR A 72 19.81 35.10 60.52
CA TYR A 72 18.90 34.46 59.56
C TYR A 72 18.17 35.48 58.69
N THR A 73 17.72 36.61 59.26
CA THR A 73 17.07 37.69 58.52
C THR A 73 18.03 38.34 57.53
N ALA A 74 19.28 38.59 57.93
CA ALA A 74 20.31 39.15 57.04
C ALA A 74 20.58 38.22 55.84
N ARG A 75 20.73 36.92 56.08
CA ARG A 75 20.91 35.91 55.02
C ARG A 75 19.70 35.78 54.12
N ALA A 76 18.48 35.78 54.66
CA ALA A 76 17.26 35.72 53.87
C ALA A 76 17.16 36.93 52.93
N ALA A 77 17.49 38.13 53.42
CA ALA A 77 17.51 39.33 52.59
C ALA A 77 18.60 39.28 51.49
N GLU A 78 19.74 38.65 51.74
CA GLU A 78 20.78 38.44 50.71
C GLU A 78 20.28 37.52 49.59
N VAL A 79 19.71 36.37 49.95
CA VAL A 79 19.17 35.38 48.99
C VAL A 79 18.04 35.97 48.15
N LEU A 80 17.13 36.72 48.77
CA LEU A 80 16.03 37.37 48.04
C LEU A 80 16.53 38.36 46.98
N ARG A 81 17.55 39.16 47.29
CA ARG A 81 18.17 40.07 46.30
C ARG A 81 18.82 39.30 45.15
N ALA A 82 19.49 38.19 45.44
CA ALA A 82 20.11 37.34 44.42
C ALA A 82 19.06 36.72 43.47
N ILE A 83 17.91 36.28 44.02
CA ILE A 83 16.77 35.79 43.23
C ILE A 83 16.24 36.88 42.30
N ASP A 84 16.04 38.09 42.82
CA ASP A 84 15.52 39.22 42.04
C ASP A 84 16.49 39.63 40.91
N ASP A 85 17.80 39.66 41.19
CA ASP A 85 18.84 39.94 40.20
C ASP A 85 18.84 38.90 39.07
N GLN A 86 18.74 37.61 39.41
CA GLN A 86 18.71 36.52 38.43
C GLN A 86 17.43 36.58 37.59
N ARG A 87 16.27 36.85 38.19
CA ARG A 87 14.98 37.03 37.48
C ARG A 87 15.04 38.23 36.53
N ALA A 88 15.59 39.36 36.96
CA ALA A 88 15.78 40.53 36.12
C ALA A 88 16.73 40.23 34.93
N ALA A 89 17.77 39.42 35.15
CA ALA A 89 18.65 38.96 34.08
C ALA A 89 17.90 38.06 33.06
N PHE A 90 17.06 37.13 33.52
CA PHE A 90 16.20 36.31 32.65
C PHE A 90 15.24 37.16 31.81
N ASP A 91 14.61 38.16 32.42
CA ASP A 91 13.69 39.06 31.71
C ASP A 91 14.42 39.93 30.68
N ALA A 92 15.62 40.43 31.00
CA ALA A 92 16.45 41.19 30.06
C ALA A 92 16.92 40.32 28.88
N ALA A 93 17.25 39.06 29.14
CA ALA A 93 17.67 38.11 28.11
C ALA A 93 16.54 37.68 27.16
N LYS A 94 15.30 37.75 27.63
CA LYS A 94 14.09 37.57 26.81
C LYS A 94 13.84 38.71 25.80
N GLY A 95 14.79 39.67 25.71
CA GLY A 95 14.87 40.80 24.80
C GLY A 95 13.91 40.72 23.61
N GLY A 96 12.99 41.69 23.57
CA GLY A 96 11.77 41.69 22.77
C GLY A 96 11.88 40.96 21.44
N ARG A 97 11.21 39.80 21.35
CA ARG A 97 10.99 39.09 20.09
C ARG A 97 10.61 40.13 19.04
N ASN A 98 11.40 40.22 17.98
CA ASN A 98 11.11 41.10 16.86
C ASN A 98 9.83 40.62 16.17
N LEU A 99 8.70 41.19 16.62
CA LEU A 99 7.37 40.84 16.15
C LEU A 99 7.28 40.91 14.62
N GLY A 100 8.02 41.81 13.98
CA GLY A 100 8.16 41.87 12.53
C GLY A 100 8.77 40.61 11.90
N ARG A 101 9.85 40.05 12.47
CA ARG A 101 10.49 38.82 11.96
C ARG A 101 9.65 37.58 12.27
N THR A 102 8.97 37.57 13.41
CA THR A 102 8.01 36.51 13.77
C THR A 102 6.79 36.52 12.85
N ALA A 103 6.24 37.70 12.56
CA ALA A 103 5.15 37.88 11.60
C ALA A 103 5.58 37.46 10.19
N LEU A 104 6.82 37.75 9.78
CA LEU A 104 7.37 37.35 8.48
C LEU A 104 7.50 35.81 8.38
N VAL A 105 7.97 35.14 9.43
CA VAL A 105 8.03 33.67 9.48
C VAL A 105 6.63 33.07 9.44
N LEU A 106 5.68 33.59 10.24
CA LEU A 106 4.30 33.12 10.23
C LEU A 106 3.63 33.34 8.87
N ALA A 107 3.82 34.51 8.27
CA ALA A 107 3.32 34.81 6.93
C ALA A 107 3.94 33.87 5.88
N GLY A 108 5.24 33.55 6.00
CA GLY A 108 5.92 32.58 5.15
C GLY A 108 5.33 31.17 5.28
N VAL A 109 5.06 30.72 6.51
CA VAL A 109 4.41 29.41 6.76
C VAL A 109 2.99 29.38 6.20
N VAL A 110 2.20 30.43 6.42
CA VAL A 110 0.83 30.52 5.90
C VAL A 110 0.84 30.57 4.37
N ALA A 111 1.75 31.34 3.75
CA ALA A 111 1.89 31.42 2.30
C ALA A 111 2.33 30.07 1.72
N PHE A 112 3.26 29.37 2.37
CA PHE A 112 3.67 28.03 1.97
C PHE A 112 2.53 27.02 2.09
N ALA A 113 1.77 27.03 3.19
CA ALA A 113 0.61 26.17 3.38
C ALA A 113 -0.49 26.46 2.36
N ALA A 114 -0.75 27.73 2.06
CA ALA A 114 -1.71 28.14 1.04
C ALA A 114 -1.25 27.76 -0.37
N LEU A 115 0.03 27.92 -0.71
CA LEU A 115 0.59 27.48 -1.99
C LEU A 115 0.56 25.96 -2.12
N ALA A 116 0.91 25.22 -1.08
CA ALA A 116 0.82 23.76 -1.05
C ALA A 116 -0.64 23.31 -1.23
N GLY A 117 -1.58 23.90 -0.48
CA GLY A 117 -3.01 23.62 -0.61
C GLY A 117 -3.57 23.99 -1.98
N TRP A 118 -3.15 25.11 -2.57
CA TRP A 118 -3.57 25.55 -3.90
C TRP A 118 -2.99 24.66 -5.00
N LEU A 119 -1.73 24.23 -4.89
CA LEU A 119 -1.11 23.29 -5.83
C LEU A 119 -1.83 21.94 -5.81
N VAL A 120 -2.19 21.46 -4.61
CA VAL A 120 -3.01 20.26 -4.41
C VAL A 120 -4.39 20.43 -5.05
N ALA A 121 -5.07 21.55 -4.80
CA ALA A 121 -6.39 21.81 -5.39
C ALA A 121 -6.35 21.90 -6.94
N ARG A 122 -5.30 22.51 -7.52
CA ARG A 122 -5.12 22.58 -8.98
C ARG A 122 -4.77 21.22 -9.59
N SER A 123 -4.11 20.34 -8.84
CA SER A 123 -3.88 18.94 -9.25
C SER A 123 -5.15 18.08 -9.17
N MET A 124 -6.17 18.56 -8.46
CA MET A 124 -7.50 17.95 -8.40
C MET A 124 -8.44 18.63 -9.40
N GLY A 125 -8.12 18.50 -10.69
CA GLY A 125 -9.08 18.72 -11.78
C GLY A 125 -10.20 17.66 -11.72
N ALA A 126 -11.42 18.04 -12.12
CA ALA A 126 -12.67 17.29 -12.01
C ALA A 126 -12.55 15.75 -12.15
N ARG A 127 -13.02 15.02 -11.12
CA ARG A 127 -13.15 13.56 -11.17
C ARG A 127 -14.48 13.17 -11.81
N GLN A 128 -14.46 12.50 -12.96
CA GLN A 128 -15.60 11.70 -13.42
C GLN A 128 -15.76 10.50 -12.47
N ALA A 129 -17.01 10.12 -12.18
CA ALA A 129 -17.34 8.96 -11.36
C ALA A 129 -16.78 7.68 -12.02
N GLY A 130 -15.86 6.98 -11.33
CA GLY A 130 -15.32 5.70 -11.81
C GLY A 130 -13.95 5.32 -11.24
N ASP A 131 -13.09 6.26 -10.86
CA ASP A 131 -11.72 5.93 -10.46
C ASP A 131 -11.59 5.55 -8.97
N THR A 132 -11.23 4.29 -8.74
CA THR A 132 -10.95 3.69 -7.45
C THR A 132 -9.70 4.30 -6.79
N LEU A 133 -9.93 5.07 -5.74
CA LEU A 133 -9.50 4.83 -4.34
C LEU A 133 -8.21 4.03 -4.05
N THR A 134 -7.12 4.21 -4.80
CA THR A 134 -5.77 3.95 -4.26
C THR A 134 -4.84 5.08 -4.67
N GLY A 135 -4.35 5.84 -3.70
CA GLY A 135 -3.30 6.82 -3.94
C GLY A 135 -1.99 6.12 -4.32
N GLY A 136 -1.29 6.64 -5.33
CA GLY A 136 0.07 6.26 -5.64
C GLY A 136 0.49 6.74 -7.02
N ILE A 137 1.49 7.64 -7.04
CA ILE A 137 2.63 7.72 -7.97
C ILE A 137 2.51 6.83 -9.22
N ASP A 138 2.79 7.35 -10.42
CA ASP A 138 2.94 6.58 -11.67
C ASP A 138 4.03 5.48 -11.54
N VAL A 139 3.72 4.42 -10.80
CA VAL A 139 4.49 3.19 -10.73
C VAL A 139 4.11 2.45 -12.00
N GLN A 140 5.09 2.29 -12.89
CA GLN A 140 4.95 1.41 -14.04
C GLN A 140 4.42 0.07 -13.54
N GLN A 141 3.18 -0.25 -13.93
CA GLN A 141 2.51 -1.46 -13.47
C GLN A 141 3.23 -2.69 -14.03
N SER A 142 3.40 -3.72 -13.21
CA SER A 142 3.95 -4.99 -13.70
C SER A 142 3.03 -5.59 -14.79
N PRO A 143 3.56 -6.40 -15.72
CA PRO A 143 2.74 -7.08 -16.74
C PRO A 143 1.54 -7.83 -16.15
N SER A 144 1.74 -8.53 -15.03
CA SER A 144 0.66 -9.24 -14.33
C SER A 144 -0.42 -8.30 -13.76
N GLN A 145 -0.05 -7.10 -13.29
CA GLN A 145 -1.03 -6.10 -12.84
C GLN A 145 -1.82 -5.51 -14.01
N ARG A 146 -1.15 -5.27 -15.16
CA ARG A 146 -1.83 -4.86 -16.40
C ARG A 146 -2.80 -5.93 -16.87
N ALA A 147 -2.42 -7.22 -16.82
CA ALA A 147 -3.30 -8.33 -17.15
C ALA A 147 -4.56 -8.36 -16.27
N GLN A 148 -4.42 -8.13 -14.96
CA GLN A 148 -5.58 -8.09 -14.06
C GLN A 148 -6.59 -7.01 -14.43
N GLN A 149 -6.14 -5.87 -14.97
CA GLN A 149 -7.03 -4.80 -15.44
C GLN A 149 -7.77 -5.13 -16.73
N CYS A 150 -7.32 -6.14 -17.48
CA CYS A 150 -8.00 -6.62 -18.67
C CYS A 150 -9.20 -7.54 -18.34
N ILE A 151 -9.22 -8.16 -17.16
CA ILE A 151 -10.26 -9.15 -16.77
C ILE A 151 -11.69 -8.59 -16.88
N PRO A 152 -12.01 -7.35 -16.45
CA PRO A 152 -13.34 -6.79 -16.60
C PRO A 152 -13.79 -6.59 -18.06
N LEU A 153 -12.87 -6.61 -19.03
CA LEU A 153 -13.18 -6.49 -20.45
C LEU A 153 -13.65 -7.82 -21.06
N ILE A 154 -13.60 -8.92 -20.29
CA ILE A 154 -13.98 -10.24 -20.79
C ILE A 154 -15.45 -10.24 -21.22
N ASN A 155 -15.66 -10.52 -22.49
CA ASN A 155 -16.96 -10.59 -23.10
C ASN A 155 -16.93 -11.63 -24.23
N PRO A 156 -17.65 -12.77 -24.10
CA PRO A 156 -17.63 -13.82 -25.11
C PRO A 156 -18.15 -13.34 -26.49
N MET A 157 -19.09 -12.39 -26.49
CA MET A 157 -19.75 -11.86 -27.69
C MET A 157 -18.98 -10.68 -28.32
N GLU A 158 -18.23 -9.92 -27.52
CA GLU A 158 -17.38 -8.82 -27.97
C GLU A 158 -15.93 -9.00 -27.47
N PRO A 159 -15.20 -10.00 -27.99
CA PRO A 159 -13.92 -10.42 -27.41
C PRO A 159 -12.76 -9.46 -27.64
N SER A 160 -12.86 -8.53 -28.60
CA SER A 160 -11.74 -7.71 -29.06
C SER A 160 -11.10 -6.90 -27.93
N GLY A 161 -11.90 -6.29 -27.05
CA GLY A 161 -11.40 -5.48 -25.94
C GLY A 161 -10.49 -6.27 -24.99
N ALA A 162 -10.93 -7.45 -24.55
CA ALA A 162 -10.12 -8.32 -23.70
C ALA A 162 -8.91 -8.91 -24.46
N VAL A 163 -9.13 -9.39 -25.68
CA VAL A 163 -8.08 -10.02 -26.50
C VAL A 163 -6.93 -9.05 -26.75
N ASP A 164 -7.22 -7.82 -27.17
CA ASP A 164 -6.20 -6.81 -27.45
C ASP A 164 -5.46 -6.40 -26.18
N CYS A 165 -6.18 -6.24 -25.05
CA CYS A 165 -5.59 -5.90 -23.76
C CYS A 165 -4.63 -6.99 -23.28
N PHE A 166 -5.03 -8.27 -23.29
CA PHE A 166 -4.15 -9.36 -22.88
C PHE A 166 -2.97 -9.56 -23.84
N LYS A 167 -3.19 -9.43 -25.15
CA LYS A 167 -2.10 -9.51 -26.13
C LYS A 167 -1.05 -8.42 -25.92
N ALA A 168 -1.46 -7.18 -25.62
CA ALA A 168 -0.53 -6.10 -25.30
C ALA A 168 0.31 -6.37 -24.03
N VAL A 169 -0.19 -7.18 -23.10
CA VAL A 169 0.62 -7.68 -21.96
C VAL A 169 1.59 -8.75 -22.43
N LEU A 170 1.14 -9.70 -23.27
CA LEU A 170 1.96 -10.78 -23.79
C LEU A 170 3.05 -10.32 -24.77
N ASP A 171 2.88 -9.16 -25.41
CA ASP A 171 3.93 -8.54 -26.23
C ASP A 171 5.13 -8.10 -25.39
N ASP A 172 4.91 -7.75 -24.12
CA ASP A 172 5.95 -7.35 -23.16
C ASP A 172 6.47 -8.55 -22.34
N ASP A 173 5.56 -9.42 -21.88
CA ASP A 173 5.88 -10.66 -21.16
C ASP A 173 5.12 -11.85 -21.77
N PRO A 174 5.70 -12.53 -22.79
CA PRO A 174 5.03 -13.63 -23.50
C PRO A 174 4.67 -14.83 -22.63
N ARG A 175 5.35 -14.99 -21.48
CA ARG A 175 5.14 -16.10 -20.56
C ARG A 175 4.33 -15.68 -19.34
N ASN A 176 3.72 -14.50 -19.36
CA ASN A 176 2.95 -14.01 -18.22
C ASN A 176 1.81 -14.99 -17.88
N PRO A 177 1.80 -15.61 -16.68
CA PRO A 177 0.84 -16.65 -16.37
C PRO A 177 -0.58 -16.09 -16.24
N VAL A 178 -0.75 -14.84 -15.80
CA VAL A 178 -2.05 -14.19 -15.67
C VAL A 178 -2.63 -13.92 -17.05
N ALA A 179 -1.90 -13.22 -17.92
CA ALA A 179 -2.40 -12.90 -19.26
C ALA A 179 -2.70 -14.14 -20.10
N ASN A 180 -1.84 -15.16 -20.06
CA ASN A 180 -2.10 -16.43 -20.74
C ASN A 180 -3.36 -17.12 -20.21
N THR A 181 -3.53 -17.23 -18.88
CA THR A 181 -4.71 -17.88 -18.28
C THR A 181 -6.02 -17.21 -18.71
N TRP A 182 -6.09 -15.89 -18.60
CA TRP A 182 -7.33 -15.15 -18.85
C TRP A 182 -7.59 -14.92 -20.35
N LEU A 183 -6.55 -14.82 -21.18
CA LEU A 183 -6.71 -14.83 -22.64
C LEU A 183 -7.25 -16.19 -23.10
N GLY A 184 -6.68 -17.29 -22.60
CA GLY A 184 -7.17 -18.63 -22.92
C GLY A 184 -8.65 -18.78 -22.54
N TRP A 185 -9.02 -18.32 -21.34
CA TRP A 185 -10.41 -18.30 -20.90
C TRP A 185 -11.33 -17.49 -21.83
N GLN A 186 -10.96 -16.26 -22.21
CA GLN A 186 -11.71 -15.43 -23.15
C GLN A 186 -11.92 -16.14 -24.49
N LEU A 187 -10.86 -16.72 -25.07
CA LEU A 187 -10.94 -17.40 -26.36
C LEU A 187 -11.85 -18.63 -26.28
N GLY A 188 -11.72 -19.43 -25.21
CA GLY A 188 -12.57 -20.59 -25.00
C GLY A 188 -14.03 -20.22 -24.75
N LEU A 189 -14.32 -19.10 -24.09
CA LEU A 189 -15.68 -18.59 -23.95
C LEU A 189 -16.27 -18.13 -25.30
N THR A 190 -15.45 -17.54 -26.16
CA THR A 190 -15.87 -17.05 -27.48
C THR A 190 -16.07 -18.18 -28.50
N ALA A 191 -15.33 -19.28 -28.40
CA ALA A 191 -15.30 -20.32 -29.43
C ALA A 191 -16.68 -20.84 -29.90
N PRO A 192 -17.67 -21.10 -29.03
CA PRO A 192 -19.00 -21.55 -29.47
C PRO A 192 -19.75 -20.56 -30.36
N PHE A 193 -19.36 -19.28 -30.33
CA PHE A 193 -19.99 -18.19 -31.10
C PHE A 193 -19.23 -17.85 -32.39
N ALA A 194 -18.07 -18.49 -32.64
CA ALA A 194 -17.16 -18.11 -33.70
C ALA A 194 -17.37 -18.86 -35.03
N GLY A 195 -18.39 -19.71 -35.12
CA GLY A 195 -18.68 -20.51 -36.32
C GLY A 195 -17.49 -21.39 -36.69
N ASP A 196 -17.04 -21.31 -37.95
CA ASP A 196 -15.95 -22.13 -38.48
C ASP A 196 -14.60 -21.94 -37.76
N LEU A 197 -14.41 -20.82 -37.05
CA LEU A 197 -13.19 -20.54 -36.28
C LEU A 197 -13.22 -21.12 -34.85
N GLY A 198 -14.33 -21.74 -34.44
CA GLY A 198 -14.50 -22.22 -33.06
C GLY A 198 -13.42 -23.21 -32.63
N ALA A 199 -13.13 -24.22 -33.45
CA ALA A 199 -12.13 -25.24 -33.14
C ALA A 199 -10.70 -24.65 -33.00
N ASP A 200 -10.34 -23.70 -33.88
CA ASP A 200 -9.05 -23.01 -33.80
C ASP A 200 -8.94 -22.16 -32.53
N LEU A 201 -10.02 -21.49 -32.13
CA LEU A 201 -10.08 -20.72 -30.88
C LEU A 201 -9.98 -21.63 -29.65
N GLU A 202 -10.60 -22.81 -29.66
CA GLU A 202 -10.48 -23.79 -28.59
C GLU A 202 -9.06 -24.33 -28.44
N ALA A 203 -8.42 -24.69 -29.54
CA ALA A 203 -7.03 -25.13 -29.53
C ALA A 203 -6.08 -24.02 -29.04
N THR A 204 -6.34 -22.79 -29.47
CA THR A 204 -5.57 -21.61 -29.01
C THR A 204 -5.80 -21.33 -27.53
N ALA A 205 -7.03 -21.48 -27.05
CA ALA A 205 -7.38 -21.30 -25.64
C ALA A 205 -6.62 -22.27 -24.74
N GLU A 206 -6.58 -23.54 -25.12
CA GLU A 206 -5.82 -24.57 -24.41
C GLU A 206 -4.34 -24.25 -24.35
N LEU A 207 -3.73 -23.91 -25.50
CA LEU A 207 -2.31 -23.57 -25.57
C LEU A 207 -1.93 -22.46 -24.58
N HIS A 208 -2.77 -21.44 -24.45
CA HIS A 208 -2.54 -20.36 -23.50
C HIS A 208 -2.67 -20.83 -22.04
N VAL A 209 -3.70 -21.61 -21.70
CA VAL A 209 -3.85 -22.13 -20.34
C VAL A 209 -2.70 -23.09 -19.96
N GLU A 210 -2.30 -23.97 -20.86
CA GLU A 210 -1.15 -24.88 -20.65
C GLU A 210 0.15 -24.11 -20.44
N ARG A 211 0.41 -23.07 -21.25
CA ARG A 211 1.57 -22.18 -21.06
C ARG A 211 1.58 -21.56 -19.66
N ALA A 212 0.43 -21.13 -19.15
CA ALA A 212 0.35 -20.56 -17.81
C ALA A 212 0.68 -21.59 -16.72
N ILE A 213 0.22 -22.84 -16.87
CA ILE A 213 0.50 -23.94 -15.94
C ILE A 213 1.99 -24.34 -16.00
N GLU A 214 2.59 -24.38 -17.19
CA GLU A 214 4.03 -24.64 -17.35
C GLU A 214 4.89 -23.61 -16.60
N VAL A 215 4.51 -22.33 -16.66
CA VAL A 215 5.23 -21.23 -16.01
C VAL A 215 4.96 -21.20 -14.50
N ASN A 216 3.71 -21.42 -14.11
CA ASN A 216 3.29 -21.44 -12.71
C ASN A 216 2.36 -22.64 -12.45
N PRO A 217 2.92 -23.80 -12.08
CA PRO A 217 2.14 -25.00 -11.79
C PRO A 217 1.16 -24.84 -10.63
N GLY A 218 1.36 -23.86 -9.75
CA GLY A 218 0.46 -23.58 -8.62
C GLY A 218 -0.66 -22.59 -8.95
N TYR A 219 -0.79 -22.11 -10.20
CA TYR A 219 -1.80 -21.10 -10.51
C TYR A 219 -3.21 -21.69 -10.56
N SER A 220 -3.98 -21.53 -9.48
CA SER A 220 -5.27 -22.21 -9.31
C SER A 220 -6.28 -21.90 -10.42
N TYR A 221 -6.35 -20.65 -10.90
CA TYR A 221 -7.26 -20.28 -12.00
C TYR A 221 -6.93 -20.99 -13.31
N ALA A 222 -5.64 -21.17 -13.64
CA ALA A 222 -5.24 -21.87 -14.86
C ALA A 222 -5.71 -23.33 -14.82
N ARG A 223 -5.56 -24.00 -13.68
CA ARG A 223 -6.03 -25.38 -13.48
C ARG A 223 -7.55 -25.49 -13.53
N ALA A 224 -8.26 -24.56 -12.89
CA ALA A 224 -9.72 -24.53 -12.95
C ALA A 224 -10.21 -24.35 -14.39
N PHE A 225 -9.67 -23.37 -15.12
CA PHE A 225 -10.07 -23.13 -16.52
C PHE A 225 -9.68 -24.27 -17.45
N ARG A 226 -8.54 -24.93 -17.24
CA ARG A 226 -8.17 -26.15 -17.99
C ARG A 226 -9.26 -27.21 -17.87
N THR A 227 -9.77 -27.42 -16.66
CA THR A 227 -10.83 -28.39 -16.36
C THR A 227 -12.13 -28.00 -17.06
N VAL A 228 -12.56 -26.73 -16.92
CA VAL A 228 -13.79 -26.24 -17.54
C VAL A 228 -13.72 -26.29 -19.07
N LEU A 229 -12.59 -25.90 -19.66
CA LEU A 229 -12.40 -25.89 -21.11
C LEU A 229 -12.41 -27.32 -21.67
N ALA A 230 -11.74 -28.27 -21.02
CA ALA A 230 -11.81 -29.68 -21.41
C ALA A 230 -13.27 -30.20 -21.36
N PHE A 231 -14.01 -29.89 -20.30
CA PHE A 231 -15.41 -30.27 -20.19
C PHE A 231 -16.27 -29.67 -21.32
N ARG A 232 -16.09 -28.39 -21.63
CA ARG A 232 -16.88 -27.69 -22.67
C ARG A 232 -16.64 -28.22 -24.08
N ARG A 233 -15.47 -28.79 -24.35
CA ARG A 233 -15.17 -29.48 -25.62
C ARG A 233 -15.70 -30.91 -25.69
N GLY A 234 -16.20 -31.44 -24.58
CA GLY A 234 -16.65 -32.84 -24.46
C GLY A 234 -15.54 -33.82 -24.09
N ASP A 235 -14.35 -33.32 -23.72
CA ASP A 235 -13.21 -34.15 -23.30
C ASP A 235 -13.38 -34.57 -21.82
N TYR A 236 -14.48 -35.27 -21.50
CA TYR A 236 -14.89 -35.51 -20.11
C TYR A 236 -13.87 -36.34 -19.29
N ALA A 237 -13.15 -37.25 -19.95
CA ALA A 237 -12.09 -38.03 -19.31
C ALA A 237 -10.92 -37.13 -18.87
N ASP A 238 -10.55 -36.17 -19.72
CA ASP A 238 -9.51 -35.18 -19.40
C ASP A 238 -9.99 -34.17 -18.38
N ALA A 239 -11.24 -33.71 -18.48
CA ALA A 239 -11.86 -32.86 -17.46
C ALA A 239 -11.81 -33.53 -16.07
N GLN A 240 -12.16 -34.82 -15.97
CA GLN A 240 -12.09 -35.54 -14.70
C GLN A 240 -10.65 -35.67 -14.17
N ARG A 241 -9.67 -35.91 -15.07
CA ARG A 241 -8.25 -35.94 -14.70
C ARG A 241 -7.77 -34.59 -14.20
N PHE A 242 -8.09 -33.52 -14.92
CA PHE A 242 -7.69 -32.15 -14.54
C PHE A 242 -8.37 -31.68 -13.26
N LEU A 243 -9.61 -32.10 -13.00
CA LEU A 243 -10.30 -31.82 -11.74
C LEU A 243 -9.57 -32.46 -10.55
N ARG A 244 -9.13 -33.71 -10.66
CA ARG A 244 -8.30 -34.35 -9.62
C ARG A 244 -6.98 -33.61 -9.41
N GLU A 245 -6.28 -33.27 -10.50
CA GLU A 245 -5.05 -32.49 -10.43
C GLU A 245 -5.28 -31.11 -9.81
N PHE A 246 -6.42 -30.47 -10.06
CA PHE A 246 -6.81 -29.20 -9.47
C PHE A 246 -6.95 -29.32 -7.95
N GLU A 247 -7.69 -30.32 -7.45
CA GLU A 247 -7.87 -30.56 -6.00
C GLU A 247 -6.58 -30.96 -5.29
N GLU A 248 -5.70 -31.73 -5.94
CA GLU A 248 -4.39 -32.13 -5.39
C GLU A 248 -3.40 -30.96 -5.23
N ASN A 249 -3.65 -29.82 -5.88
CA ASN A 249 -2.75 -28.66 -5.88
C ASN A 249 -3.27 -27.51 -4.98
N ASP A 250 -3.96 -27.83 -3.89
CA ASP A 250 -4.43 -26.88 -2.87
C ASP A 250 -5.08 -25.61 -3.46
N PRO A 251 -6.20 -25.74 -4.21
CA PRO A 251 -6.73 -24.64 -4.99
C PRO A 251 -7.29 -23.52 -4.11
N SER A 252 -7.09 -22.27 -4.56
CA SER A 252 -7.63 -21.09 -3.89
C SER A 252 -9.18 -21.13 -3.82
N PRO A 253 -9.80 -20.53 -2.79
CA PRO A 253 -11.25 -20.51 -2.65
C PRO A 253 -11.95 -19.93 -3.89
N ASP A 254 -11.41 -18.83 -4.46
CA ASP A 254 -12.02 -18.19 -5.63
C ASP A 254 -11.93 -19.06 -6.90
N ALA A 255 -10.88 -19.89 -7.03
CA ALA A 255 -10.77 -20.83 -8.14
C ALA A 255 -11.67 -22.05 -7.95
N ARG A 256 -11.88 -22.52 -6.70
CA ARG A 256 -12.88 -23.56 -6.40
C ARG A 256 -14.28 -23.12 -6.78
N GLN A 257 -14.61 -21.85 -6.50
CA GLN A 257 -15.91 -21.29 -6.84
C GLN A 257 -16.22 -21.38 -8.35
N VAL A 258 -15.21 -21.32 -9.23
CA VAL A 258 -15.39 -21.50 -10.69
C VAL A 258 -15.91 -22.91 -11.02
N ILE A 259 -15.38 -23.93 -10.35
CA ILE A 259 -15.79 -25.33 -10.54
C ILE A 259 -17.18 -25.56 -9.93
N GLU A 260 -17.40 -25.05 -8.72
CA GLU A 260 -18.65 -25.21 -7.98
C GLU A 260 -19.84 -24.50 -8.62
N SER A 261 -19.65 -23.30 -9.18
CA SER A 261 -20.75 -22.51 -9.75
C SER A 261 -21.42 -23.19 -10.95
N GLU A 262 -20.70 -24.09 -11.61
CA GLU A 262 -21.15 -24.83 -12.79
C GLU A 262 -21.64 -26.24 -12.44
N ASP A 263 -21.61 -26.64 -11.15
CA ASP A 263 -21.79 -28.02 -10.67
C ASP A 263 -20.95 -29.01 -11.48
N LEU A 264 -19.71 -28.61 -11.79
CA LEU A 264 -18.93 -29.24 -12.85
C LEU A 264 -18.55 -30.68 -12.51
N GLU A 265 -18.28 -30.99 -11.23
CA GLU A 265 -17.95 -32.33 -10.78
C GLU A 265 -19.10 -33.32 -11.07
N ALA A 266 -20.33 -32.95 -10.71
CA ALA A 266 -21.50 -33.78 -10.96
C ALA A 266 -21.74 -33.96 -12.47
N ARG A 267 -21.62 -32.89 -13.25
CA ARG A 267 -21.81 -32.92 -14.72
C ARG A 267 -20.75 -33.76 -15.43
N ILE A 268 -19.49 -33.71 -14.98
CA ILE A 268 -18.42 -34.59 -15.48
C ILE A 268 -18.79 -36.05 -15.21
N ALA A 269 -19.21 -36.37 -13.98
CA ALA A 269 -19.59 -37.73 -13.61
C ALA A 269 -20.79 -38.25 -14.42
N GLU A 270 -21.82 -37.43 -14.60
CA GLU A 270 -22.99 -37.76 -15.42
C GLU A 270 -22.61 -38.00 -16.89
N ALA A 271 -21.81 -37.12 -17.49
CA ALA A 271 -21.37 -37.24 -18.87
C ALA A 271 -20.56 -38.53 -19.12
N LEU A 272 -19.68 -38.90 -18.18
CA LEU A 272 -18.92 -40.14 -18.24
C LEU A 272 -19.81 -41.38 -18.10
N ALA A 273 -20.81 -41.34 -17.22
CA ALA A 273 -21.78 -42.44 -17.06
C ALA A 273 -22.69 -42.60 -18.30
N GLY A 274 -23.13 -41.50 -18.90
CA GLY A 274 -23.93 -41.52 -20.13
C GLY A 274 -23.17 -42.09 -21.34
N GLY A 275 -21.86 -41.81 -21.44
CA GLY A 275 -20.99 -42.37 -22.48
C GLY A 275 -20.82 -43.89 -22.38
N THR A 276 -20.87 -44.47 -21.17
CA THR A 276 -20.77 -45.93 -20.99
C THR A 276 -22.03 -46.71 -21.36
N THR A 277 -23.20 -46.05 -21.42
CA THR A 277 -24.47 -46.73 -21.77
C THR A 277 -24.76 -46.81 -23.28
N GLY A 278 -23.93 -46.17 -24.12
CA GLY A 278 -24.15 -46.09 -25.58
C GLY A 278 -23.48 -47.19 -26.42
N ASP A 279 -22.65 -48.05 -25.83
CA ASP A 279 -21.87 -49.09 -26.54
C ASP A 279 -22.31 -50.52 -26.23
N GLU A 280 -23.31 -50.70 -25.36
CA GLU A 280 -23.77 -52.02 -24.90
C GLU A 280 -25.14 -52.40 -25.51
N GLY A 281 -25.21 -52.41 -26.84
CA GLY A 281 -26.47 -52.59 -27.55
C GLY A 281 -26.40 -52.98 -29.02
N ASP A 282 -25.43 -53.78 -29.46
CA ASP A 282 -25.55 -54.56 -30.72
C ASP A 282 -24.78 -55.87 -30.61
N GLY A 283 -25.31 -56.76 -29.77
CA GLY A 283 -25.05 -58.18 -29.82
C GLY A 283 -26.24 -58.89 -30.43
N ASP A 284 -26.33 -58.93 -31.76
CA ASP A 284 -27.10 -59.97 -32.45
C ASP A 284 -26.37 -60.41 -33.72
N GLY A 285 -26.12 -61.72 -33.81
CA GLY A 285 -25.44 -62.33 -34.93
C GLY A 285 -26.39 -62.58 -36.10
N ALA A 286 -25.88 -62.46 -37.33
CA ALA A 286 -26.33 -63.29 -38.43
C ALA A 286 -25.32 -63.22 -39.59
N ASP A 287 -24.99 -64.41 -40.08
CA ASP A 287 -24.26 -64.71 -41.32
C ASP A 287 -24.87 -64.02 -42.55
N GLY A 288 -24.04 -63.70 -43.55
CA GLY A 288 -24.53 -63.32 -44.88
C GLY A 288 -23.47 -62.77 -45.84
N ASP A 289 -22.88 -63.66 -46.63
CA ASP A 289 -22.18 -63.33 -47.88
C ASP A 289 -23.04 -62.47 -48.82
N GLY A 290 -22.42 -61.48 -49.49
CA GLY A 290 -23.08 -60.79 -50.60
C GLY A 290 -22.36 -59.54 -51.12
N ALA A 291 -21.60 -59.69 -52.19
CA ALA A 291 -21.05 -58.60 -52.99
C ALA A 291 -22.16 -57.81 -53.73
N GLY A 292 -21.96 -56.49 -53.90
CA GLY A 292 -22.77 -55.68 -54.81
C GLY A 292 -22.48 -54.18 -54.76
N ALA A 293 -21.87 -53.65 -55.82
CA ALA A 293 -21.67 -52.24 -56.07
C ALA A 293 -22.98 -51.50 -56.44
N GLY A 294 -23.08 -50.21 -56.14
CA GLY A 294 -24.14 -49.36 -56.71
C GLY A 294 -24.33 -48.02 -56.00
N ALA A 295 -24.30 -46.95 -56.79
CA ALA A 295 -24.28 -45.54 -56.42
C ALA A 295 -25.56 -44.93 -55.81
N ASP A 296 -25.33 -43.75 -55.23
CA ASP A 296 -26.15 -42.52 -55.23
C ASP A 296 -27.25 -42.24 -54.19
N SER A 297 -27.17 -40.99 -53.73
CA SER A 297 -28.22 -40.07 -53.25
C SER A 297 -28.57 -40.01 -51.75
N ALA A 298 -28.01 -38.96 -51.13
CA ALA A 298 -28.64 -37.98 -50.26
C ALA A 298 -29.87 -38.39 -49.42
N THR A 299 -29.73 -38.34 -48.10
CA THR A 299 -30.85 -38.11 -47.17
C THR A 299 -30.45 -37.04 -46.16
N THR A 300 -30.99 -35.85 -46.37
CA THR A 300 -31.03 -34.76 -45.40
C THR A 300 -31.96 -35.14 -44.26
N THR A 301 -31.43 -35.27 -43.04
CA THR A 301 -32.25 -35.41 -41.84
C THR A 301 -32.38 -34.05 -41.17
N THR A 302 -33.57 -33.47 -41.29
CA THR A 302 -34.00 -32.25 -40.59
C THR A 302 -34.31 -32.61 -39.14
N THR A 303 -33.51 -32.11 -38.19
CA THR A 303 -33.82 -32.15 -36.75
C THR A 303 -34.26 -30.75 -36.31
N THR A 304 -35.52 -30.68 -35.88
CA THR A 304 -36.22 -29.50 -35.35
C THR A 304 -35.70 -29.10 -33.97
N PRO A 305 -35.44 -27.80 -33.67
CA PRO A 305 -35.19 -27.33 -32.31
C PRO A 305 -36.51 -26.97 -31.58
N PRO A 306 -36.56 -27.08 -30.23
CA PRO A 306 -37.74 -26.72 -29.43
C PRO A 306 -37.93 -25.19 -29.28
N PRO A 307 -39.14 -24.71 -28.92
CA PRO A 307 -39.50 -23.30 -28.98
C PRO A 307 -38.90 -22.45 -27.85
N ALA A 308 -38.44 -21.26 -28.20
CA ALA A 308 -38.01 -20.21 -27.28
C ALA A 308 -39.22 -19.64 -26.50
N SER A 309 -39.11 -19.62 -25.17
CA SER A 309 -40.04 -18.88 -24.31
C SER A 309 -39.82 -17.38 -24.46
N SER A 310 -40.81 -16.66 -24.97
CA SER A 310 -40.80 -15.20 -25.01
C SER A 310 -41.28 -14.62 -23.68
N THR A 311 -40.41 -13.89 -22.97
CA THR A 311 -40.84 -12.93 -21.95
C THR A 311 -40.71 -11.52 -22.52
N ALA A 312 -41.86 -10.86 -22.66
CA ALA A 312 -42.01 -9.53 -23.22
C ALA A 312 -41.45 -8.44 -22.30
N THR A 313 -40.62 -7.58 -22.89
CA THR A 313 -40.19 -6.29 -22.34
C THR A 313 -41.36 -5.31 -22.30
N THR A 314 -41.69 -4.81 -21.11
CA THR A 314 -42.55 -3.63 -20.91
C THR A 314 -41.66 -2.41 -20.66
N ALA A 315 -41.79 -1.39 -21.51
CA ALA A 315 -41.15 -0.09 -21.33
C ALA A 315 -41.93 0.78 -20.32
N PRO A 316 -41.27 1.66 -19.54
CA PRO A 316 -41.95 2.66 -18.73
C PRO A 316 -42.18 3.97 -19.52
N PRO A 317 -43.25 4.74 -19.22
CA PRO A 317 -43.44 6.08 -19.78
C PRO A 317 -42.79 7.17 -18.91
N GLY A 318 -42.36 8.25 -19.57
CA GLY A 318 -42.39 9.63 -19.07
C GLY A 318 -41.54 9.99 -17.87
#